data_AF-A0A3P6QP55-F1
#
_entry.id   AF-A0A3P6QP55-F1
#
_cell.length_a   1.000
_cell.length_b   1.000
_cell.length_c   1.000
_cell.angle_alpha   90.00
_cell.angle_beta   90.00
_cell.angle_gamma   90.00
#
_symmetry.space_group_name_H-M   'P 1'
#
loop_
_entity.id
_entity.type
_entity.pdbx_description
1 polymer ?
#
loop_
_entity_poly.entity_id
_entity_poly.type
_entity_poly.pdbx_seq_one_letter_code
_entity_poly.pdbx_strand_id
1 'polypeptide(L)'
;MCGSLKKDEECTIDNWLKFMGTQNHRIGIPLGIEFNLIDAKQGPDKGSDYFMTAPTTPCHMSPRYGRDKCSKQDCPAIQVEDLFPKDEGTKEVCQVLGMGCKVFLLFGSLFIFAGVLIFMGFLHLFHSTSTTDSGLDRMDYKSVNTNMGRIRTMGAWIQEQLKYNGEMFGRFVVQHAWFAFLFGSFIAVISISGNVFLKFTNDPLEMWTSAHSLARQEKRVFDQSFGPFYRVEQVIMYPKTVEQIVDGPHGMKMGSVFHKTFMLEAFVILKRILSVNAVIGDGLYLQIPLFLYHVTRINV
;
A
#
# COMPACT_ATOMS: atom_id res chain seq x y z
N MET A 1 30.54 19.50 14.45
CA MET A 1 30.89 20.06 15.77
C MET A 1 31.65 21.37 15.59
N CYS A 2 31.06 22.36 14.93
CA CYS A 2 31.81 23.56 14.51
C CYS A 2 31.16 24.85 15.02
N GLY A 3 30.29 24.73 16.02
CA GLY A 3 29.52 25.84 16.56
C GLY A 3 28.57 26.48 15.54
N SER A 4 28.37 27.77 15.71
CA SER A 4 27.50 28.61 14.89
C SER A 4 28.32 29.28 13.78
N LEU A 5 28.55 28.57 12.68
CA LEU A 5 29.18 29.12 11.48
C LEU A 5 28.18 29.95 10.67
N LYS A 6 28.64 30.98 9.94
CA LYS A 6 27.77 31.69 8.99
C LYS A 6 27.43 30.77 7.80
N LYS A 7 26.38 31.09 7.05
CA LYS A 7 25.85 30.25 5.95
C LYS A 7 26.88 29.97 4.85
N ASP A 8 27.79 30.90 4.64
CA ASP A 8 28.82 30.81 3.60
C ASP A 8 30.18 30.32 4.17
N GLU A 9 30.25 30.02 5.47
CA GLU A 9 31.45 29.51 6.12
C GLU A 9 31.38 27.98 6.21
N GLU A 10 32.22 27.31 5.44
CA GLU A 10 32.40 25.86 5.58
C GLU A 10 33.08 25.53 6.92
N CYS A 11 32.76 24.37 7.47
CA CYS A 11 33.48 23.87 8.62
C CYS A 11 34.86 23.37 8.19
N THR A 12 35.83 24.27 8.22
CA THR A 12 37.24 23.95 8.06
C THR A 12 37.83 23.36 9.35
N ILE A 13 39.02 22.75 9.24
CA ILE A 13 39.74 22.19 10.39
C ILE A 13 40.02 23.28 11.44
N ASP A 14 40.36 24.50 11.02
CA ASP A 14 40.63 25.62 11.92
C ASP A 14 39.38 26.00 12.73
N ASN A 15 38.24 26.12 12.05
CA ASN A 15 36.97 26.45 12.70
C ASN A 15 36.51 25.34 13.66
N TRP A 16 36.73 24.09 13.28
CA TRP A 16 36.44 22.94 14.13
C TRP A 16 37.30 22.93 15.41
N LEU A 17 38.62 23.10 15.27
CA LEU A 17 39.54 23.13 16.41
C LEU A 17 39.31 24.36 17.30
N LYS A 18 39.05 25.52 16.71
CA LYS A 18 38.65 26.73 17.44
C LYS A 18 37.39 26.50 18.27
N PHE A 19 36.39 25.81 17.73
CA PHE A 19 35.18 25.45 18.48
C PHE A 19 35.51 24.52 19.66
N MET A 20 36.32 23.48 19.44
CA MET A 20 36.75 22.54 20.50
C MET A 20 37.61 23.20 21.58
N GLY A 21 38.35 24.25 21.23
CA GLY A 21 39.18 25.01 22.15
C GLY A 21 38.46 26.16 22.85
N THR A 22 37.27 26.55 22.39
CA THR A 22 36.52 27.64 23.03
C THR A 22 35.89 27.15 24.32
N GLN A 23 36.24 27.78 25.45
CA GLN A 23 35.74 27.39 26.76
C GLN A 23 34.20 27.44 26.79
N ASN A 24 33.59 26.29 27.07
CA ASN A 24 32.14 26.18 27.15
C ASN A 24 31.76 25.04 28.10
N HIS A 25 31.38 25.42 29.32
CA HIS A 25 30.97 24.51 30.39
C HIS A 25 29.72 23.70 30.04
N ARG A 26 28.86 24.16 29.12
CA ARG A 26 27.65 23.42 28.74
C ARG A 26 27.93 22.20 27.87
N ILE A 27 29.04 22.21 27.13
CA ILE A 27 29.45 21.10 26.24
C ILE A 27 30.70 20.37 26.76
N GLY A 28 31.10 20.64 28.00
CA GLY A 28 32.20 19.94 28.66
C GLY A 28 33.60 20.38 28.23
N ILE A 29 33.77 21.63 27.77
CA ILE A 29 35.10 22.21 27.50
C ILE A 29 35.49 23.08 28.71
N PRO A 30 36.28 22.55 29.67
CA PRO A 30 36.51 23.20 30.96
C PRO A 30 37.45 24.42 30.87
N LEU A 31 38.34 24.46 29.89
CA LEU A 31 39.37 25.48 29.74
C LEU A 31 39.55 25.86 28.27
N GLY A 32 39.94 27.11 28.04
CA GLY A 32 40.17 27.65 26.71
C GLY A 32 41.53 27.20 26.17
N ILE A 33 41.55 26.63 24.97
CA ILE A 33 42.76 26.20 24.27
C ILE A 33 42.78 26.88 22.90
N GLU A 34 43.87 27.57 22.60
CA GLU A 34 44.11 28.16 21.28
C GLU A 34 44.93 27.17 20.43
N PHE A 35 44.36 26.70 19.33
CA PHE A 35 45.01 25.78 18.40
C PHE A 35 45.62 26.54 17.23
N ASN A 36 46.94 26.56 17.15
CA ASN A 36 47.67 27.17 16.04
C ASN A 36 48.15 26.08 15.08
N LEU A 37 47.59 26.03 13.87
CA LEU A 37 48.02 25.10 12.81
C LEU A 37 49.05 25.78 11.91
N ILE A 38 50.18 25.12 11.69
CA ILE A 38 51.26 25.61 10.83
C ILE A 38 51.47 24.57 9.72
N ASP A 39 51.45 25.02 8.46
CA ASP A 39 51.73 24.15 7.31
C ASP A 39 53.24 23.88 7.22
N ALA A 40 53.61 22.60 7.17
CA ALA A 40 55.00 22.14 7.07
C ALA A 40 55.74 22.71 5.84
N LYS A 41 54.99 23.17 4.81
CA LYS A 41 55.57 23.78 3.60
C LYS A 41 56.12 25.20 3.79
N GLN A 42 55.77 25.90 4.87
CA GLN A 42 56.23 27.29 5.09
C GLN A 42 57.62 27.43 5.72
N GLY A 43 58.33 26.33 5.97
CA GLY A 43 59.76 26.36 6.32
C GLY A 43 60.09 26.98 7.69
N PRO A 44 61.31 26.77 8.21
CA PRO A 44 61.52 26.54 9.63
C PRO A 44 61.94 27.79 10.38
N ASP A 45 61.02 28.43 11.10
CA ASP A 45 61.41 29.37 12.16
C ASP A 45 61.51 28.61 13.49
N LYS A 46 62.74 28.22 13.84
CA LYS A 46 63.21 27.86 15.19
C LYS A 46 62.12 27.31 16.14
N GLY A 47 61.76 26.03 16.02
CA GLY A 47 60.82 25.41 16.96
C GLY A 47 60.07 24.17 16.46
N SER A 48 60.56 23.49 15.42
CA SER A 48 59.90 22.31 14.85
C SER A 48 59.67 21.16 15.85
N ASP A 49 60.44 21.12 16.94
CA ASP A 49 60.33 20.09 17.98
C ASP A 49 59.12 20.25 18.91
N TYR A 50 58.39 21.38 18.82
CA TYR A 50 57.22 21.65 19.65
C TYR A 50 55.88 21.29 18.98
N PHE A 51 55.86 20.91 17.70
CA PHE A 51 54.64 20.62 16.95
C PHE A 51 54.37 19.12 16.84
N MET A 52 53.14 18.71 17.16
CA MET A 52 52.73 17.30 17.13
C MET A 52 52.41 16.85 15.69
N THR A 53 53.13 15.82 15.21
CA THR A 53 52.83 15.15 13.93
C THR A 53 52.72 13.64 14.17
N ALA A 54 51.49 13.15 14.37
CA ALA A 54 51.21 11.73 14.57
C ALA A 54 50.57 11.10 13.31
N PRO A 55 50.82 9.81 13.02
CA PRO A 55 50.21 9.14 11.87
C PRO A 55 48.69 9.03 12.04
N THR A 56 47.95 9.41 11.00
CA THR A 56 46.49 9.35 10.96
C THR A 56 46.01 8.20 10.08
N THR A 57 45.00 7.46 10.50
CA THR A 57 44.37 6.42 9.66
C THR A 57 43.34 7.06 8.72
N PRO A 58 43.44 6.84 7.40
CA PRO A 58 42.44 7.35 6.48
C PRO A 58 41.14 6.52 6.56
N CYS A 59 40.00 7.14 6.24
CA CYS A 59 38.68 6.52 6.44
C CYS A 59 38.46 5.20 5.66
N HIS A 60 39.15 5.02 4.53
CA HIS A 60 39.05 3.82 3.70
C HIS A 60 39.84 2.63 4.29
N MET A 61 40.62 2.85 5.35
CA MET A 61 41.37 1.84 6.08
C MET A 61 40.84 1.68 7.50
N SER A 62 40.95 0.47 8.05
CA SER A 62 40.63 0.24 9.44
C SER A 62 41.81 0.64 10.35
N PRO A 63 41.55 1.27 11.50
CA PRO A 63 42.60 1.72 12.41
C PRO A 63 43.28 0.58 13.17
N ARG A 64 42.68 -0.62 13.19
CA ARG A 64 43.22 -1.82 13.83
C ARG A 64 42.88 -3.06 13.03
N TYR A 65 43.75 -4.07 13.12
CA TYR A 65 43.49 -5.38 12.55
C TYR A 65 42.20 -5.98 13.14
N GLY A 66 41.35 -6.53 12.28
CA GLY A 66 40.07 -7.14 12.67
C GLY A 66 38.92 -6.14 12.92
N ARG A 67 39.10 -4.84 12.62
CA ARG A 67 38.02 -3.85 12.63
C ARG A 67 37.60 -3.51 11.22
N ASP A 68 36.32 -3.19 11.05
CA ASP A 68 35.79 -2.74 9.77
C ASP A 68 36.26 -1.32 9.44
N LYS A 69 36.42 -1.05 8.15
CA LYS A 69 36.61 0.30 7.60
C LYS A 69 35.30 1.09 7.64
N CYS A 70 35.36 2.41 7.47
CA CYS A 70 34.15 3.24 7.44
C CYS A 70 33.22 2.85 6.27
N SER A 71 31.95 3.22 6.38
CA SER A 71 30.98 3.10 5.29
C SER A 71 31.09 4.29 4.33
N LYS A 72 30.54 4.18 3.11
CA LYS A 72 30.44 5.33 2.18
C LYS A 72 29.55 6.45 2.71
N GLN A 73 28.55 6.12 3.52
CA GLN A 73 27.68 7.12 4.16
C GLN A 73 28.48 8.02 5.12
N ASP A 74 29.48 7.45 5.78
CA ASP A 74 30.35 8.19 6.72
C ASP A 74 31.58 8.81 6.02
N CYS A 75 32.06 8.19 4.94
CA CYS A 75 33.19 8.71 4.17
C CYS A 75 32.98 8.65 2.65
N PRO A 76 32.87 9.80 1.96
CA PRO A 76 32.64 9.84 0.51
C PRO A 76 33.85 9.37 -0.30
N ALA A 77 35.04 9.34 0.29
CA ALA A 77 36.26 8.83 -0.37
C ALA A 77 36.21 7.31 -0.61
N ILE A 78 35.25 6.60 -0.02
CA ILE A 78 35.06 5.16 -0.22
C ILE A 78 34.19 4.95 -1.45
N GLN A 79 34.80 4.42 -2.51
CA GLN A 79 34.09 3.98 -3.69
C GLN A 79 33.38 2.65 -3.39
N VAL A 80 32.08 2.59 -3.68
CA VAL A 80 31.31 1.35 -3.70
C VAL A 80 30.70 1.21 -5.08
N GLU A 81 30.74 0.00 -5.61
CA GLU A 81 30.02 -0.34 -6.82
C GLU A 81 28.54 -0.47 -6.47
N ASP A 82 27.67 0.24 -7.17
CA ASP A 82 26.23 0.12 -6.96
C ASP A 82 25.76 -1.24 -7.49
N LEU A 83 25.58 -2.19 -6.57
CA LEU A 83 25.10 -3.55 -6.84
C LEU A 83 23.59 -3.59 -7.16
N PHE A 84 22.88 -2.47 -7.00
CA PHE A 84 21.45 -2.43 -7.27
C PHE A 84 21.24 -2.33 -8.78
N PRO A 85 20.59 -3.32 -9.41
CA PRO A 85 20.20 -3.19 -10.79
C PRO A 85 19.31 -1.96 -10.91
N LYS A 86 19.71 -1.03 -11.78
CA LYS A 86 18.94 0.16 -12.13
C LYS A 86 17.52 -0.30 -12.45
N ASP A 87 16.52 0.22 -11.74
CA ASP A 87 15.12 -0.17 -11.90
C ASP A 87 14.73 -0.13 -13.38
N GLU A 88 14.72 -1.29 -14.03
CA GLU A 88 14.05 -1.46 -15.32
C GLU A 88 12.57 -1.27 -15.01
N GLY A 89 12.01 -0.18 -15.54
CA GLY A 89 10.69 0.33 -15.17
C GLY A 89 9.58 -0.72 -15.07
N THR A 90 8.58 -0.42 -14.24
CA THR A 90 7.36 -1.18 -13.94
C THR A 90 7.15 -2.44 -14.79
N LYS A 91 7.64 -3.59 -14.31
CA LYS A 91 7.27 -4.89 -14.89
C LYS A 91 5.75 -5.06 -14.79
N GLU A 92 5.11 -5.45 -15.90
CA GLU A 92 3.66 -5.69 -15.90
C GLU A 92 3.31 -6.78 -14.88
N VAL A 93 2.42 -6.44 -13.94
CA VAL A 93 2.11 -7.23 -12.74
C VAL A 93 1.46 -8.59 -13.06
N CYS A 94 0.95 -8.79 -14.28
CA CYS A 94 0.27 -10.01 -14.68
C CYS A 94 0.75 -10.47 -16.05
N GLN A 95 1.54 -11.55 -16.07
CA GLN A 95 2.07 -12.20 -17.26
C GLN A 95 1.62 -13.67 -17.28
N VAL A 96 0.90 -14.07 -18.32
CA VAL A 96 0.45 -15.45 -18.55
C VAL A 96 1.07 -15.91 -19.87
N LEU A 97 1.77 -17.05 -19.85
CA LEU A 97 2.49 -17.60 -21.02
C LEU A 97 3.49 -16.61 -21.66
N GLY A 98 4.09 -15.72 -20.86
CA GLY A 98 5.03 -14.72 -21.39
C GLY A 98 4.36 -13.48 -22.00
N MET A 99 3.03 -13.42 -22.06
CA MET A 99 2.27 -12.28 -22.57
C MET A 99 1.52 -11.56 -21.44
N GLY A 100 1.30 -10.25 -21.56
CA GLY A 100 0.49 -9.51 -20.60
C GLY A 100 -0.95 -10.04 -20.55
N CYS A 101 -1.53 -10.17 -19.35
CA CYS A 101 -2.86 -10.76 -19.15
C CYS A 101 -3.97 -10.10 -19.99
N LYS A 102 -3.86 -8.78 -20.24
CA LYS A 102 -4.80 -8.04 -21.11
C LYS A 102 -4.81 -8.61 -22.54
N VAL A 103 -3.63 -8.88 -23.08
CA VAL A 103 -3.45 -9.40 -24.44
C VAL A 103 -3.98 -10.84 -24.52
N PHE A 104 -3.66 -11.67 -23.53
CA PHE A 104 -4.15 -13.04 -23.45
C PHE A 104 -5.70 -13.11 -23.39
N LEU A 105 -6.34 -12.29 -22.55
CA LEU A 105 -7.80 -12.25 -22.45
C LEU A 105 -8.46 -11.76 -23.74
N LEU A 106 -7.85 -10.78 -24.42
CA LEU A 106 -8.35 -10.31 -25.72
C LEU A 106 -8.32 -11.42 -26.77
N PHE A 107 -7.18 -12.11 -26.94
CA PHE A 107 -7.09 -13.22 -27.90
C PHE A 107 -8.04 -14.37 -27.55
N GLY A 108 -8.15 -14.71 -26.25
CA GLY A 108 -9.11 -15.73 -25.80
C GLY A 108 -10.56 -15.36 -26.12
N SER A 109 -10.96 -14.12 -25.84
CA SER A 109 -12.32 -13.65 -26.14
C SER A 109 -12.62 -13.59 -27.65
N LEU A 110 -11.64 -13.16 -28.45
CA LEU A 110 -11.76 -13.13 -29.91
C LEU A 110 -11.90 -14.55 -30.49
N PHE A 111 -11.12 -15.51 -29.99
CA PHE A 111 -11.18 -16.90 -30.45
C PHE A 111 -12.54 -17.55 -30.13
N ILE A 112 -13.06 -17.31 -28.92
CA ILE A 112 -14.41 -17.78 -28.55
C ILE A 112 -15.47 -17.15 -29.47
N PHE A 113 -15.38 -15.84 -29.70
CA PHE A 113 -16.33 -15.13 -30.56
C PHE A 113 -16.29 -15.63 -32.02
N ALA A 114 -15.08 -15.77 -32.60
CA ALA A 114 -14.91 -16.30 -33.95
C ALA A 114 -15.41 -17.76 -34.05
N GLY A 115 -15.14 -18.58 -33.04
CA GLY A 115 -15.64 -19.95 -32.97
C GLY A 115 -17.17 -20.02 -32.99
N VAL A 116 -17.86 -19.14 -32.23
CA VAL A 116 -19.32 -19.03 -32.25
C VAL A 116 -19.82 -18.60 -33.63
N LEU A 117 -19.18 -17.61 -34.28
CA LEU A 117 -19.59 -17.16 -35.62
C LEU A 117 -19.39 -18.25 -36.68
N ILE A 118 -18.28 -18.98 -36.64
CA ILE A 118 -18.02 -20.10 -37.55
C ILE A 118 -19.03 -21.21 -37.32
N PHE A 119 -19.35 -21.53 -36.06
CA PHE A 119 -20.36 -22.53 -35.73
C PHE A 119 -21.75 -22.13 -36.24
N MET A 120 -22.16 -20.87 -36.03
CA MET A 120 -23.44 -20.36 -36.53
C MET A 120 -23.48 -20.30 -38.06
N GLY A 121 -22.37 -19.92 -38.71
CA GLY A 121 -22.23 -19.93 -40.17
C GLY A 121 -22.28 -21.34 -40.75
N PHE A 122 -21.64 -22.33 -40.10
CA PHE A 122 -21.73 -23.73 -40.45
C PHE A 122 -23.18 -24.23 -40.32
N LEU A 123 -23.87 -23.93 -39.22
CA LEU A 123 -25.29 -24.27 -39.07
C LEU A 123 -26.16 -23.62 -40.16
N HIS A 124 -25.91 -22.37 -40.54
CA HIS A 124 -26.64 -21.68 -41.60
C HIS A 124 -26.37 -22.29 -42.98
N LEU A 125 -25.13 -22.62 -43.31
CA LEU A 125 -24.77 -23.27 -44.57
C LEU A 125 -25.37 -24.68 -44.68
N PHE A 126 -25.35 -25.45 -43.59
CA PHE A 126 -26.02 -26.76 -43.53
C PHE A 126 -27.55 -26.65 -43.64
N HIS A 127 -28.14 -25.57 -43.12
CA HIS A 127 -29.57 -25.31 -43.30
C HIS A 127 -29.90 -24.88 -44.74
N SER A 128 -29.10 -23.98 -45.33
CA SER A 128 -29.32 -23.45 -46.68
C SER A 128 -29.14 -24.52 -47.77
N THR A 129 -28.13 -25.39 -47.65
CA THR A 129 -27.92 -26.51 -48.58
C THR A 129 -29.06 -27.54 -48.50
N SER A 130 -29.79 -27.59 -47.38
CA SER A 130 -30.98 -28.44 -47.23
C SER A 130 -32.25 -27.83 -47.84
N THR A 131 -32.22 -26.56 -48.27
CA THR A 131 -33.39 -25.86 -48.85
C THR A 131 -33.32 -25.65 -50.37
N THR A 132 -32.16 -25.88 -51.00
CA THR A 132 -31.95 -25.74 -52.46
C THR A 132 -31.87 -27.10 -53.16
N ASP A 133 -32.91 -27.91 -53.01
CA ASP A 133 -33.21 -28.96 -54.00
C ASP A 133 -34.72 -29.15 -54.09
N SER A 134 -35.38 -28.19 -54.75
CA SER A 134 -36.79 -28.31 -55.14
C SER A 134 -36.95 -27.89 -56.60
N GLY A 135 -36.47 -28.76 -57.49
CA GLY A 135 -36.68 -28.69 -58.92
C GLY A 135 -36.82 -30.10 -59.51
N LEU A 136 -38.08 -30.50 -59.73
CA LEU A 136 -38.55 -31.62 -60.57
C LEU A 136 -38.42 -33.07 -60.05
N ASP A 137 -39.62 -33.62 -59.83
CA ASP A 137 -40.07 -35.00 -60.04
C ASP A 137 -39.77 -36.13 -59.02
N ARG A 138 -40.88 -36.56 -58.38
CA ARG A 138 -41.24 -37.93 -57.99
C ARG A 138 -40.46 -38.65 -56.88
N MET A 139 -41.15 -38.78 -55.73
CA MET A 139 -41.12 -39.91 -54.78
C MET A 139 -39.74 -40.46 -54.38
N ASP A 140 -39.24 -40.07 -53.20
CA ASP A 140 -38.99 -40.99 -52.07
C ASP A 140 -38.63 -40.17 -50.81
N TYR A 141 -39.24 -40.53 -49.69
CA TYR A 141 -38.98 -39.94 -48.38
C TYR A 141 -37.60 -40.45 -47.91
N LYS A 142 -36.52 -39.76 -48.32
CA LYS A 142 -35.19 -40.07 -47.81
C LYS A 142 -34.79 -39.09 -46.71
N SER A 143 -35.03 -39.57 -45.51
CA SER A 143 -34.48 -39.12 -44.24
C SER A 143 -33.02 -38.64 -44.35
N VAL A 144 -32.81 -37.34 -44.24
CA VAL A 144 -31.47 -36.79 -44.01
C VAL A 144 -31.48 -35.92 -42.75
N ASN A 145 -30.69 -36.40 -41.79
CA ASN A 145 -30.17 -35.79 -40.58
C ASN A 145 -31.01 -35.85 -39.29
N THR A 146 -31.05 -37.07 -38.72
CA THR A 146 -31.64 -37.46 -37.43
C THR A 146 -31.17 -36.68 -36.20
N ASN A 147 -30.13 -35.83 -36.28
CA ASN A 147 -29.62 -35.09 -35.13
C ASN A 147 -30.28 -33.70 -34.95
N MET A 148 -30.56 -32.97 -36.05
CA MET A 148 -31.24 -31.67 -36.00
C MET A 148 -32.72 -31.83 -35.64
N GLY A 149 -33.34 -32.89 -36.16
CA GLY A 149 -34.70 -33.31 -35.77
C GLY A 149 -34.78 -33.70 -34.30
N ARG A 150 -33.77 -34.40 -33.75
CA ARG A 150 -33.69 -34.78 -32.32
C ARG A 150 -33.55 -33.59 -31.38
N ILE A 151 -32.78 -32.56 -31.73
CA ILE A 151 -32.67 -31.35 -30.90
C ILE A 151 -33.97 -30.54 -30.94
N ARG A 152 -34.61 -30.40 -32.11
CA ARG A 152 -35.91 -29.74 -32.23
C ARG A 152 -37.03 -30.50 -31.52
N THR A 153 -37.05 -31.83 -31.61
CA THR A 153 -38.02 -32.67 -30.89
C THR A 153 -37.74 -32.71 -29.39
N MET A 154 -36.47 -32.72 -28.96
CA MET A 154 -36.12 -32.59 -27.54
C MET A 154 -36.49 -31.22 -26.98
N GLY A 155 -36.26 -30.14 -27.73
CA GLY A 155 -36.70 -28.79 -27.35
C GLY A 155 -38.22 -28.69 -27.24
N ALA A 156 -38.95 -29.24 -28.22
CA ALA A 156 -40.42 -29.29 -28.19
C ALA A 156 -40.93 -30.14 -27.01
N TRP A 157 -40.31 -31.29 -26.75
CA TRP A 157 -40.65 -32.16 -25.63
C TRP A 157 -40.39 -31.48 -24.27
N ILE A 158 -39.25 -30.80 -24.09
CA ILE A 158 -38.96 -30.03 -22.88
C ILE A 158 -40.00 -28.92 -22.70
N GLN A 159 -40.35 -28.21 -23.78
CA GLN A 159 -41.35 -27.15 -23.74
C GLN A 159 -42.74 -27.70 -23.38
N GLU A 160 -43.14 -28.83 -23.95
CA GLU A 160 -44.39 -29.51 -23.61
C GLU A 160 -44.41 -30.01 -22.17
N GLN A 161 -43.31 -30.57 -21.67
CA GLN A 161 -43.19 -31.01 -20.28
C GLN A 161 -43.22 -29.83 -19.30
N LEU A 162 -42.52 -28.72 -19.60
CA LEU A 162 -42.56 -27.54 -18.76
C LEU A 162 -43.96 -26.91 -18.73
N LYS A 163 -44.64 -26.88 -19.89
CA LYS A 163 -46.03 -26.43 -19.99
C LYS A 163 -46.95 -27.33 -19.16
N TYR A 164 -46.85 -28.64 -19.33
CA TYR A 164 -47.68 -29.60 -18.60
C TYR A 164 -47.48 -29.52 -17.08
N ASN A 165 -46.23 -29.50 -16.61
CA ASN A 165 -45.90 -29.38 -15.19
C ASN A 165 -46.31 -28.01 -14.63
N GLY A 166 -46.12 -26.94 -15.39
CA GLY A 166 -46.54 -25.59 -15.01
C GLY A 166 -48.05 -25.46 -14.91
N GLU A 167 -48.81 -26.00 -15.87
CA GLU A 167 -50.27 -26.04 -15.84
C GLU A 167 -50.79 -26.90 -14.69
N MET A 168 -50.18 -28.06 -14.43
CA MET A 168 -50.56 -28.93 -13.31
C MET A 168 -50.30 -28.25 -11.96
N PHE A 169 -49.12 -27.68 -11.76
CA PHE A 169 -48.77 -26.95 -10.55
C PHE A 169 -49.65 -25.71 -10.36
N GLY A 170 -49.89 -24.95 -11.43
CA GLY A 170 -50.77 -23.79 -11.41
C GLY A 170 -52.21 -24.17 -11.05
N ARG A 171 -52.75 -25.24 -11.63
CA ARG A 171 -54.09 -25.77 -11.27
C ARG A 171 -54.14 -26.21 -9.81
N PHE A 172 -53.12 -26.88 -9.30
CA PHE A 172 -53.03 -27.28 -7.90
C PHE A 172 -53.05 -26.06 -6.96
N VAL A 173 -52.28 -25.01 -7.28
CA VAL A 173 -52.24 -23.77 -6.49
C VAL A 173 -53.57 -23.03 -6.52
N VAL A 174 -54.26 -22.98 -7.67
CA VAL A 174 -55.57 -22.32 -7.79
C VAL A 174 -56.67 -23.10 -7.06
N GLN A 175 -56.68 -24.44 -7.17
CA GLN A 175 -57.66 -25.30 -6.49
C GLN A 175 -57.48 -25.34 -4.97
N HIS A 176 -56.24 -25.21 -4.49
CA HIS A 176 -55.90 -25.25 -3.07
C HIS A 176 -55.20 -23.96 -2.59
N ALA A 177 -55.72 -22.80 -3.01
CA ALA A 177 -55.11 -21.49 -2.74
C ALA A 177 -54.82 -21.24 -1.25
N TRP A 178 -55.72 -21.66 -0.36
CA TRP A 178 -55.53 -21.52 1.08
C TRP A 178 -54.35 -22.36 1.61
N PHE A 179 -54.25 -23.62 1.18
CA PHE A 179 -53.14 -24.49 1.57
C PHE A 179 -51.81 -23.97 1.03
N ALA A 180 -51.76 -23.56 -0.25
CA ALA A 180 -50.58 -22.99 -0.86
C ALA A 180 -50.12 -21.70 -0.15
N PHE A 181 -51.06 -20.83 0.23
CA PHE A 181 -50.77 -19.61 0.97
C PHE A 181 -50.24 -19.89 2.38
N LEU A 182 -50.89 -20.76 3.14
CA LEU A 182 -50.44 -21.10 4.50
C LEU A 182 -49.08 -21.80 4.48
N PHE A 183 -48.87 -22.74 3.57
CA PHE A 183 -47.61 -23.43 3.41
C PHE A 183 -46.47 -22.48 3.00
N GLY A 184 -46.72 -21.61 2.02
CA GLY A 184 -45.76 -20.57 1.62
C GLY A 184 -45.44 -19.59 2.74
N SER A 185 -46.47 -19.12 3.47
CA SER A 185 -46.29 -18.23 4.62
C SER A 185 -45.52 -18.91 5.75
N PHE A 186 -45.77 -20.20 6.01
CA PHE A 186 -45.04 -20.97 7.01
C PHE A 186 -43.55 -21.07 6.67
N ILE A 187 -43.21 -21.41 5.42
CA ILE A 187 -41.81 -21.43 4.94
C ILE A 187 -41.17 -20.04 5.02
N ALA A 188 -41.91 -19.00 4.66
CA ALA A 188 -41.43 -17.62 4.73
C ALA A 188 -41.12 -17.20 6.17
N VAL A 189 -42.00 -17.48 7.12
CA VAL A 189 -41.79 -17.17 8.56
C VAL A 189 -40.58 -17.91 9.11
N ILE A 190 -40.43 -19.21 8.80
CA ILE A 190 -39.22 -19.98 9.18
C ILE A 190 -37.97 -19.34 8.58
N SER A 191 -37.98 -19.00 7.29
CA SER A 191 -36.84 -18.35 6.62
C SER A 191 -36.49 -17.00 7.24
N ILE A 192 -37.50 -16.18 7.58
CA ILE A 192 -37.30 -14.87 8.19
C ILE A 192 -36.78 -14.99 9.63
N SER A 193 -37.16 -16.02 10.37
CA SER A 193 -36.71 -16.24 11.75
C SER A 193 -35.18 -16.32 11.88
N GLY A 194 -34.48 -16.76 10.83
CA GLY A 194 -33.02 -16.79 10.77
C GLY A 194 -32.35 -15.42 10.89
N ASN A 195 -33.06 -14.33 10.56
CA ASN A 195 -32.52 -12.97 10.67
C ASN A 195 -32.22 -12.56 12.13
N VAL A 196 -32.82 -13.22 13.12
CA VAL A 196 -32.51 -12.98 14.54
C VAL A 196 -31.04 -13.31 14.86
N PHE A 197 -30.42 -14.22 14.11
CA PHE A 197 -29.02 -14.61 14.26
C PHE A 197 -28.07 -13.84 13.32
N LEU A 198 -28.57 -12.84 12.60
CA LEU A 198 -27.76 -12.06 11.67
C LEU A 198 -26.78 -11.17 12.45
N LYS A 199 -25.49 -11.34 12.18
CA LYS A 199 -24.41 -10.53 12.76
C LYS A 199 -23.78 -9.67 11.67
N PHE A 200 -23.80 -8.35 11.87
CA PHE A 200 -23.10 -7.42 10.99
C PHE A 200 -21.62 -7.33 11.38
N THR A 201 -20.74 -7.66 10.44
CA THR A 201 -19.30 -7.40 10.56
C THR A 201 -19.01 -5.99 10.07
N ASN A 202 -18.55 -5.12 10.98
CA ASN A 202 -18.21 -3.72 10.68
C ASN A 202 -16.69 -3.49 10.60
N ASP A 203 -15.87 -4.52 10.79
CA ASP A 203 -14.42 -4.40 10.66
C ASP A 203 -14.04 -4.47 9.17
N PRO A 204 -13.50 -3.39 8.57
CA PRO A 204 -13.08 -3.41 7.17
C PRO A 204 -12.03 -4.49 6.90
N LEU A 205 -11.19 -4.84 7.88
CA LEU A 205 -10.21 -5.90 7.70
C LEU A 205 -10.88 -7.26 7.45
N GLU A 206 -12.02 -7.55 8.10
CA GLU A 206 -12.80 -8.76 7.87
C GLU A 206 -13.54 -8.74 6.53
N MET A 207 -13.91 -7.56 6.03
CA MET A 207 -14.60 -7.43 4.75
C MET A 207 -13.66 -7.53 3.55
N TRP A 208 -12.47 -6.93 3.63
CA TRP A 208 -11.56 -6.78 2.48
C TRP A 208 -10.48 -7.87 2.39
N THR A 209 -10.32 -8.70 3.42
CA THR A 209 -9.27 -9.72 3.43
C THR A 209 -9.83 -11.09 3.75
N SER A 210 -9.38 -12.11 3.01
CA SER A 210 -9.73 -13.49 3.33
C SER A 210 -8.99 -13.94 4.58
N ALA A 211 -9.67 -14.69 5.46
CA ALA A 211 -9.12 -15.14 6.73
C ALA A 211 -7.82 -15.95 6.59
N HIS A 212 -7.62 -16.63 5.46
CA HIS A 212 -6.47 -17.48 5.16
C HIS A 212 -5.43 -16.84 4.22
N SER A 213 -5.59 -15.57 3.84
CA SER A 213 -4.59 -14.88 3.02
C SER A 213 -3.22 -14.82 3.69
N LEU A 214 -2.16 -14.80 2.88
CA LEU A 214 -0.78 -14.66 3.36
C LEU A 214 -0.62 -13.39 4.22
N ALA A 215 -1.16 -12.26 3.75
CA ALA A 215 -1.15 -10.99 4.48
C ALA A 215 -1.81 -11.09 5.87
N ARG A 216 -2.89 -11.87 6.02
CA ARG A 216 -3.52 -12.15 7.33
C ARG A 216 -2.67 -13.03 8.24
N GLN A 217 -1.89 -13.93 7.67
CA GLN A 217 -0.97 -14.76 8.44
C GLN A 217 0.21 -13.92 8.94
N GLU A 218 0.82 -13.14 8.06
CA GLU A 218 1.91 -12.21 8.38
C GLU A 218 1.48 -11.18 9.43
N LYS A 219 0.30 -10.58 9.25
CA LYS A 219 -0.27 -9.66 10.25
C LYS A 219 -0.45 -10.33 11.61
N ARG A 220 -0.94 -11.57 11.66
CA ARG A 220 -1.08 -12.30 12.93
C ARG A 220 0.27 -12.55 13.59
N VAL A 221 1.29 -12.95 12.83
CA VAL A 221 2.64 -13.16 13.35
C VAL A 221 3.23 -11.85 13.88
N PHE A 222 3.07 -10.76 13.16
CA PHE A 222 3.50 -9.43 13.58
C PHE A 222 2.79 -8.97 14.86
N ASP A 223 1.45 -9.04 14.88
CA ASP A 223 0.63 -8.61 16.01
C ASP A 223 0.92 -9.46 17.27
N GLN A 224 1.25 -10.75 17.11
CA GLN A 224 1.67 -11.63 18.21
C GLN A 224 3.07 -11.31 18.73
N SER A 225 4.00 -10.95 17.85
CA SER A 225 5.41 -10.72 18.20
C SER A 225 5.64 -9.31 18.77
N PHE A 226 4.97 -8.31 18.21
CA PHE A 226 5.20 -6.88 18.51
C PHE A 226 3.99 -6.18 19.12
N GLY A 227 2.85 -6.86 19.21
CA GLY A 227 1.57 -6.21 19.51
C GLY A 227 0.93 -5.60 18.26
N PRO A 228 -0.36 -5.22 18.33
CA PRO A 228 -1.04 -4.57 17.23
C PRO A 228 -0.41 -3.21 16.92
N PHE A 229 -0.43 -2.84 15.64
CA PHE A 229 0.05 -1.53 15.21
C PHE A 229 -0.71 -0.39 15.92
N TYR A 230 0.01 0.67 16.30
CA TYR A 230 -0.58 1.82 16.98
C TYR A 230 -1.53 2.58 16.05
N ARG A 231 -2.57 3.21 16.63
CA ARG A 231 -3.52 4.03 15.87
C ARG A 231 -2.94 5.41 15.63
N VAL A 232 -2.94 5.85 14.37
CA VAL A 232 -2.43 7.17 13.96
C VAL A 232 -3.59 8.15 13.82
N GLU A 233 -3.51 9.28 14.52
CA GLU A 233 -4.37 10.45 14.33
C GLU A 233 -3.49 11.60 13.81
N GLN A 234 -3.71 12.02 12.56
CA GLN A 234 -2.85 13.00 11.89
C GLN A 234 -3.58 14.33 11.69
N VAL A 235 -2.94 15.43 12.08
CA VAL A 235 -3.41 16.79 11.82
C VAL A 235 -2.39 17.50 10.94
N ILE A 236 -2.80 17.89 9.73
CA ILE A 236 -1.96 18.64 8.79
C ILE A 236 -2.40 20.11 8.84
N MET A 237 -1.50 21.00 9.28
CA MET A 237 -1.75 22.44 9.36
C MET A 237 -0.89 23.16 8.32
N TYR A 238 -1.49 24.07 7.57
CA TYR A 238 -0.78 24.91 6.61
C TYR A 238 -1.27 26.38 6.72
N PRO A 239 -0.37 27.36 6.54
CA PRO A 239 -0.74 28.77 6.56
C PRO A 239 -1.55 29.11 5.30
N LYS A 240 -2.60 29.91 5.46
CA LYS A 240 -3.43 30.38 4.33
C LYS A 240 -2.68 31.37 3.43
N THR A 241 -1.72 32.10 3.99
CA THR A 241 -0.92 33.10 3.26
C THR A 241 0.46 32.50 2.95
N VAL A 242 0.71 32.24 1.67
CA VAL A 242 1.89 31.51 1.17
C VAL A 242 3.13 32.40 1.05
N GLU A 243 2.96 33.73 1.00
CA GLU A 243 4.01 34.66 0.56
C GLU A 243 4.95 35.17 1.68
N GLN A 244 4.70 34.84 2.94
CA GLN A 244 5.56 35.28 4.04
C GLN A 244 6.78 34.37 4.16
N ILE A 245 7.80 34.64 3.35
CA ILE A 245 9.14 34.08 3.57
C ILE A 245 9.68 34.68 4.87
N VAL A 246 10.08 33.82 5.81
CA VAL A 246 10.68 34.24 7.07
C VAL A 246 12.19 34.14 6.94
N ASP A 247 12.90 35.18 7.36
CA ASP A 247 14.36 35.13 7.44
C ASP A 247 14.78 34.26 8.64
N GLY A 248 15.33 33.09 8.33
CA GLY A 248 15.88 32.15 9.27
C GLY A 248 17.33 32.45 9.67
N PRO A 249 17.88 31.66 10.59
CA PRO A 249 19.28 31.75 10.98
C PRO A 249 20.19 31.70 9.75
N HIS A 250 21.25 32.50 9.77
CA HIS A 250 22.25 32.56 8.71
C HIS A 250 21.70 32.99 7.33
N GLY A 251 20.55 33.68 7.26
CA GLY A 251 20.01 34.16 5.97
C GLY A 251 19.40 33.04 5.13
N MET A 252 18.91 31.98 5.77
CA MET A 252 18.11 30.95 5.13
C MET A 252 16.66 31.41 5.01
N LYS A 253 16.08 31.35 3.80
CA LYS A 253 14.67 31.67 3.58
C LYS A 253 13.81 30.49 4.04
N MET A 254 13.02 30.69 5.08
CA MET A 254 12.11 29.69 5.64
C MET A 254 10.69 29.90 5.11
N GLY A 255 9.94 28.82 4.93
CA GLY A 255 8.53 28.91 4.52
C GLY A 255 7.64 29.56 5.59
N SER A 256 6.45 30.02 5.20
CA SER A 256 5.51 30.75 6.06
C SER A 256 5.00 29.94 7.27
N VAL A 257 5.16 28.62 7.26
CA VAL A 257 4.89 27.73 8.40
C VAL A 257 5.72 28.11 9.62
N PHE A 258 6.94 28.62 9.43
CA PHE A 258 7.83 29.01 10.53
C PHE A 258 7.54 30.41 11.07
N HIS A 259 6.50 31.08 10.59
CA HIS A 259 6.09 32.37 11.13
C HIS A 259 5.66 32.24 12.60
N LYS A 260 6.12 33.16 13.46
CA LYS A 260 5.90 33.11 14.91
C LYS A 260 4.42 32.96 15.28
N THR A 261 3.53 33.69 14.61
CA THR A 261 2.10 33.64 14.90
C THR A 261 1.50 32.28 14.55
N PHE A 262 1.86 31.69 13.41
CA PHE A 262 1.39 30.36 13.01
C PHE A 262 1.84 29.30 14.02
N MET A 263 3.11 29.31 14.41
CA MET A 263 3.66 28.35 15.38
C MET A 263 3.00 28.47 16.76
N LEU A 264 2.70 29.69 17.21
CA LEU A 264 1.99 29.93 18.47
C LEU A 264 0.56 29.38 18.42
N GLU A 265 -0.18 29.67 17.35
CA GLU A 265 -1.55 29.15 17.19
C GLU A 265 -1.56 27.62 17.07
N ALA A 266 -0.64 27.04 16.29
CA ALA A 266 -0.47 25.59 16.19
C ALA A 266 -0.17 24.95 17.56
N PHE A 267 0.66 25.58 18.38
CA PHE A 267 0.95 25.11 19.73
C PHE A 267 -0.28 25.18 20.66
N VAL A 268 -1.07 26.25 20.57
CA VAL A 268 -2.34 26.37 21.33
C VAL A 268 -3.32 25.27 20.93
N ILE A 269 -3.46 24.99 19.63
CA ILE A 269 -4.30 23.90 19.12
C ILE A 269 -3.82 22.56 19.67
N LEU A 270 -2.51 22.27 19.58
CA LEU A 270 -1.94 21.03 20.10
C LEU A 270 -2.21 20.86 21.60
N LYS A 271 -2.04 21.92 22.38
CA LYS A 271 -2.33 21.92 23.82
C LYS A 271 -3.80 21.64 24.10
N ARG A 272 -4.72 22.21 23.31
CA ARG A 272 -6.16 21.95 23.43
C ARG A 272 -6.49 20.50 23.10
N ILE A 273 -5.91 19.94 22.05
CA ILE A 273 -6.09 18.52 21.68
C ILE A 273 -5.64 17.61 22.83
N LEU A 274 -4.47 17.85 23.41
CA LEU A 274 -3.96 17.05 24.55
C LEU A 274 -4.85 17.13 25.81
N SER A 275 -5.68 18.18 25.93
CA SER A 275 -6.63 18.37 27.02
C SER A 275 -8.04 17.84 26.74
N VAL A 276 -8.27 17.21 25.60
CA VAL A 276 -9.59 16.62 25.27
C VAL A 276 -9.87 15.45 26.20
N ASN A 277 -11.07 15.48 26.81
CA ASN A 277 -11.59 14.42 27.66
C ASN A 277 -12.76 13.75 26.95
N ALA A 278 -12.78 12.42 26.94
CA ALA A 278 -13.92 11.62 26.46
C ALA A 278 -14.60 10.94 27.65
N VAL A 279 -15.95 10.92 27.63
CA VAL A 279 -16.75 10.15 28.59
C VAL A 279 -17.09 8.81 27.94
N ILE A 280 -16.67 7.71 28.55
CA ILE A 280 -17.11 6.36 28.16
C ILE A 280 -18.34 5.97 29.00
N GLY A 281 -19.19 5.10 28.46
CA GLY A 281 -20.54 4.74 28.93
C GLY A 281 -20.73 4.41 30.42
N ASP A 282 -19.65 4.27 31.19
CA ASP A 282 -19.65 4.05 32.64
C ASP A 282 -19.40 5.33 33.46
N GLY A 283 -19.44 6.52 32.84
CA GLY A 283 -19.16 7.80 33.51
C GLY A 283 -17.68 8.05 33.80
N LEU A 284 -16.79 7.19 33.27
CA LEU A 284 -15.35 7.34 33.37
C LEU A 284 -14.86 8.42 32.39
N TYR A 285 -14.19 9.44 32.92
CA TYR A 285 -13.49 10.44 32.11
C TYR A 285 -12.11 9.91 31.72
N LEU A 286 -11.84 9.89 30.43
CA LEU A 286 -10.56 9.47 29.87
C LEU A 286 -9.90 10.65 29.17
N GLN A 287 -8.62 10.84 29.47
CA GLN A 287 -7.79 11.87 28.86
C GLN A 287 -6.78 11.22 27.90
N ILE A 288 -6.47 11.90 26.80
CA ILE A 288 -5.57 11.39 25.75
C ILE A 288 -4.20 10.87 26.26
N PRO A 289 -3.52 11.51 27.25
CA PRO A 289 -2.24 11.03 27.76
C PRO A 289 -2.26 9.61 28.33
N LEU A 290 -3.43 9.07 28.70
CA LEU A 290 -3.56 7.70 29.20
C LEU A 290 -3.44 6.64 28.08
N PHE A 291 -3.66 7.02 26.81
CA PHE A 291 -3.63 6.12 25.65
C PHE A 291 -2.55 6.47 24.64
N LEU A 292 -1.81 7.56 24.87
CA LEU A 292 -0.67 7.93 24.05
C LEU A 292 0.38 6.82 24.15
N TYR A 293 0.82 6.35 23.00
CA TYR A 293 1.92 5.40 22.93
C TYR A 293 3.19 6.09 23.40
N HIS A 294 3.56 5.83 24.66
CA HIS A 294 4.80 6.29 25.24
C HIS A 294 5.89 5.26 24.96
N VAL A 295 6.88 5.63 24.14
CA VAL A 295 8.12 4.87 23.96
C VAL A 295 8.98 5.04 25.22
N THR A 296 8.54 4.48 26.35
CA THR A 296 9.27 4.56 27.63
C THR A 296 9.86 3.22 28.06
N ARG A 297 9.85 2.20 27.20
CA ARG A 297 10.63 0.98 27.41
C ARG A 297 11.39 0.59 26.16
N ILE A 298 12.62 1.09 26.08
CA ILE A 298 13.72 0.28 25.55
C ILE A 298 14.28 -0.44 26.79
N ASN A 299 13.66 -1.56 27.18
CA ASN A 299 14.39 -2.52 28.00
C ASN A 299 15.32 -3.23 27.03
N VAL A 300 16.57 -2.79 26.99
CA VAL A 300 17.69 -3.60 26.50
C VAL A 300 17.94 -4.71 27.52
#